data_AF-A0A7S3I8Y4-F1
#
_entry.id   AF-A0A7S3I8Y4-F1
#
_cell.length_a   1.000
_cell.length_b   1.000
_cell.length_c   1.000
_cell.angle_alpha   90.00
_cell.angle_beta   90.00
_cell.angle_gamma   90.00
#
_symmetry.space_group_name_H-M   'P 1'
#
loop_
_entity.id
_entity.type
_entity.pdbx_description
1 polymer ?
#
loop_
_entity_poly.entity_id
_entity_poly.type
_entity_poly.pdbx_seq_one_letter_code
_entity_poly.pdbx_strand_id
1 'polypeptide(L)'
;MRSEIGKLTLDETFEKRDDINQKVVETIKKETAEWGISLLRYEVRDIEPPNQILNSMTLQAEAERSKRAEILTSEGTRQADINIAEASRQAKILEAEGHQQKQ
;
A
#
# COMPACT_ATOMS: atom_id res chain seq x y z
N MET A 1 10.21 26.68 -4.85
CA MET A 1 8.95 25.92 -4.69
C MET A 1 8.67 24.96 -5.86
N ARG A 2 8.47 25.44 -7.11
CA ARG A 2 8.19 24.57 -8.29
C ARG A 2 9.30 23.53 -8.57
N SER A 3 10.57 23.87 -8.33
CA SER A 3 11.71 22.98 -8.56
C SER A 3 11.80 21.79 -7.59
N GLU A 4 11.33 21.95 -6.34
CA GLU A 4 11.38 20.87 -5.33
C GLU A 4 10.18 19.93 -5.44
N ILE A 5 9.00 20.46 -5.77
CA ILE A 5 7.79 19.65 -6.01
C ILE A 5 7.94 18.83 -7.30
N GLY A 6 8.64 19.32 -8.32
CA GLY A 6 8.85 18.60 -9.59
C GLY A 6 9.84 17.44 -9.53
N LYS A 7 10.57 17.26 -8.42
CA LYS A 7 11.53 16.15 -8.22
C LYS A 7 10.89 14.93 -7.54
N LEU A 8 9.73 15.10 -6.92
CA LEU A 8 9.00 14.04 -6.23
C LEU A 8 7.97 13.44 -7.20
N THR A 9 7.84 12.11 -7.21
CA THR A 9 6.71 11.49 -7.91
C THR A 9 5.40 11.85 -7.21
N LEU A 10 4.30 11.83 -7.97
CA LEU A 10 3.00 12.29 -7.47
C LEU A 10 2.54 11.47 -6.23
N ASP A 11 2.77 10.15 -6.24
CA ASP A 11 2.50 9.26 -5.10
C ASP A 11 3.27 9.68 -3.84
N GLU A 12 4.57 9.95 -3.98
CA GLU A 12 5.39 10.43 -2.87
C GLU A 12 4.94 11.79 -2.35
N THR A 13 4.34 12.61 -3.21
CA THR A 13 3.83 13.93 -2.85
C THR A 13 2.58 13.85 -1.98
N PHE A 14 1.76 12.81 -2.17
CA PHE A 14 0.58 12.55 -1.35
C PHE A 14 0.92 11.83 -0.05
N GLU A 15 1.81 10.83 -0.09
CA GLU A 15 2.21 10.06 1.11
C GLU A 15 3.11 10.86 2.06
N LYS A 16 3.97 11.75 1.54
CA LYS A 16 5.00 12.45 2.33
C LYS A 16 4.70 13.93 2.52
N ARG A 17 3.44 14.30 2.79
CA ARG A 17 3.04 15.69 3.04
C ARG A 17 3.88 16.35 4.14
N ASP A 18 4.21 15.61 5.20
CA ASP A 18 5.03 16.11 6.31
C ASP A 18 6.49 16.35 5.90
N ASP A 19 7.08 15.47 5.09
CA ASP A 19 8.44 15.65 4.57
C ASP A 19 8.52 16.84 3.60
N ILE A 20 7.48 17.05 2.78
CA ILE A 20 7.40 18.21 1.90
C ILE A 20 7.32 19.49 2.71
N ASN A 21 6.46 19.52 3.73
CA ASN A 21 6.34 20.66 4.62
C ASN A 21 7.69 20.99 5.28
N GLN A 22 8.43 19.99 5.77
CA GLN A 22 9.76 20.20 6.34
C GLN A 22 10.77 20.73 5.32
N LYS A 23 10.90 20.09 4.15
CA LYS A 23 11.85 20.51 3.10
C LYS A 23 11.58 21.93 2.60
N VAL A 24 10.31 22.30 2.43
CA VAL A 24 9.92 23.64 2.02
C VAL A 24 10.25 24.66 3.12
N VAL A 25 9.96 24.35 4.38
CA VAL A 25 10.30 25.21 5.53
C VAL A 25 11.80 25.42 5.63
N GLU A 26 12.61 24.37 5.48
CA GLU A 26 14.07 24.48 5.52
C GLU A 26 14.61 25.38 4.40
N THR A 27 14.12 25.18 3.17
CA THR A 27 14.55 25.97 2.01
C THR A 27 14.22 27.44 2.20
N ILE A 28 12.99 27.74 2.63
CA ILE A 28 12.56 29.13 2.85
C ILE A 28 13.33 29.75 4.03
N LYS A 29 13.51 29.02 5.14
CA LYS A 29 14.29 29.51 6.30
C LYS A 29 15.71 29.91 5.91
N LYS A 30 16.35 29.15 5.02
CA LYS A 30 17.71 29.44 4.55
C LYS A 30 17.76 30.78 3.79
N GLU A 31 16.77 31.05 2.95
CA GLU A 31 16.69 32.29 2.16
C GLU A 31 16.21 33.48 3.01
N THR A 32 15.27 33.28 3.93
CA THR A 32 14.72 34.36 4.77
C THR A 32 15.61 34.76 5.95
N ALA A 33 16.62 33.95 6.28
CA ALA A 33 17.60 34.27 7.31
C ALA A 33 18.38 35.56 7.00
N GLU A 34 18.66 35.83 5.73
CA GLU A 34 19.35 37.06 5.29
C GLU A 34 18.47 38.31 5.46
N TRP A 35 17.15 38.15 5.52
CA TRP A 35 16.18 39.25 5.61
C TRP A 35 15.61 39.45 7.02
N GLY A 36 16.03 38.63 8.00
CA GLY A 36 15.57 38.73 9.39
C GLY A 36 14.11 38.30 9.62
N ILE A 37 13.51 37.55 8.68
CA ILE A 37 12.12 37.10 8.77
C ILE A 37 12.07 35.70 9.39
N SER A 38 11.24 35.51 10.42
CA SER A 38 11.03 34.22 11.08
C SER A 38 9.73 33.55 10.60
N LEU A 39 9.85 32.30 10.13
CA LEU A 39 8.71 31.47 9.74
C LEU A 39 8.11 30.76 10.97
N LEU A 40 6.81 30.96 11.21
CA LEU A 40 6.08 30.33 12.32
C LEU A 40 5.48 28.97 11.94
N ARG A 41 4.76 28.90 10.82
CA ARG A 41 4.13 27.67 10.32
C ARG A 41 3.94 27.76 8.81
N TYR A 42 4.16 26.63 8.14
CA TYR A 42 3.88 26.44 6.73
C TYR A 42 3.09 25.13 6.57
N GLU A 43 2.04 25.17 5.76
CA GLU A 43 1.17 24.02 5.54
C GLU A 43 0.72 24.00 4.08
N VAL A 44 1.01 22.89 3.41
CA VAL A 44 0.46 22.62 2.08
C VAL A 44 -1.02 22.28 2.22
N ARG A 45 -1.89 23.12 1.66
CA ARG A 45 -3.35 22.89 1.65
C ARG A 45 -3.75 21.83 0.63
N ASP A 46 -3.80 22.23 -0.64
CA ASP A 46 -4.39 21.44 -1.71
C ASP A 46 -3.38 21.31 -2.85
N ILE A 47 -3.05 20.07 -3.21
CA ILE A 47 -2.30 19.74 -4.41
C ILE A 47 -3.32 19.13 -5.37
N GLU A 48 -3.67 19.85 -6.42
CA GLU A 48 -4.56 19.37 -7.46
C GLU A 48 -3.72 18.83 -8.63
N PRO A 49 -3.56 17.49 -8.73
CA PRO A 49 -2.92 16.90 -9.89
C PRO A 49 -3.84 17.01 -11.12
N PRO A 50 -3.27 17.10 -12.34
CA PRO A 50 -4.05 17.11 -13.55
C PRO A 50 -4.82 15.79 -13.75
N ASN A 51 -6.03 15.88 -14.28
CA ASN A 51 -6.96 14.75 -14.46
C ASN A 51 -6.37 13.52 -15.17
N GLN A 52 -5.43 13.73 -16.10
CA GLN A 52 -4.76 12.63 -16.80
C GLN A 52 -3.96 11.73 -15.86
N ILE A 53 -3.29 12.33 -14.85
CA ILE A 53 -2.48 11.58 -13.88
C ILE A 53 -3.41 10.86 -12.90
N LEU A 54 -4.47 11.53 -12.43
CA LEU A 54 -5.50 10.90 -11.58
C LEU A 54 -6.08 9.64 -12.22
N ASN A 55 -6.40 9.69 -13.52
CA ASN A 55 -6.92 8.53 -14.25
C ASN A 55 -5.89 7.40 -14.33
N SER A 56 -4.64 7.72 -14.65
CA SER A 56 -3.56 6.72 -14.70
C SER A 56 -3.32 6.07 -13.35
N MET A 57 -3.32 6.85 -12.27
CA MET A 57 -3.17 6.34 -10.90
C MET A 57 -4.33 5.45 -10.49
N THR A 58 -5.56 5.86 -10.82
CA THR A 58 -6.76 5.07 -10.51
C THR A 58 -6.69 3.70 -11.20
N LEU A 59 -6.31 3.69 -12.49
CA LEU A 59 -6.16 2.47 -13.26
C LEU A 59 -5.04 1.57 -12.73
N GLN A 60 -3.90 2.16 -12.33
CA GLN A 60 -2.81 1.42 -11.71
C GLN A 60 -3.20 0.83 -10.35
N ALA A 61 -3.87 1.61 -9.49
CA ALA A 61 -4.33 1.17 -8.19
C ALA A 61 -5.39 0.06 -8.32
N GLU A 62 -6.27 0.14 -9.32
CA GLU A 62 -7.26 -0.88 -9.62
C GLU A 62 -6.61 -2.18 -10.13
N ALA A 63 -5.59 -2.07 -10.99
CA ALA A 63 -4.81 -3.21 -11.45
C ALA A 63 -4.05 -3.90 -10.31
N GLU A 64 -3.41 -3.15 -9.41
CA GLU A 64 -2.75 -3.70 -8.23
C GLU A 64 -3.73 -4.35 -7.26
N ARG A 65 -4.89 -3.72 -7.02
CA ARG A 65 -5.95 -4.30 -6.20
C ARG A 65 -6.48 -5.60 -6.80
N SER A 66 -6.72 -5.62 -8.11
CA SER A 66 -7.20 -6.81 -8.82
C SER A 66 -6.18 -7.95 -8.73
N LYS A 67 -4.90 -7.67 -8.98
CA LYS A 67 -3.81 -8.64 -8.81
C LYS A 67 -3.75 -9.19 -7.38
N ARG A 68 -3.86 -8.31 -6.37
CA ARG A 68 -3.83 -8.72 -4.96
C ARG A 68 -5.04 -9.59 -4.60
N ALA A 69 -6.23 -9.27 -5.12
CA ALA A 69 -7.43 -10.07 -4.91
C ALA A 69 -7.33 -11.46 -5.56
N GLU A 70 -6.76 -11.54 -6.77
CA GLU A 70 -6.55 -12.81 -7.48
C GLU A 70 -5.55 -13.71 -6.74
N ILE A 71 -4.43 -13.15 -6.26
CA ILE A 71 -3.45 -13.88 -5.45
C ILE A 71 -4.12 -14.43 -4.18
N LEU A 72 -4.86 -13.59 -3.45
CA LEU A 72 -5.52 -14.00 -2.21
C LEU A 72 -6.56 -15.10 -2.46
N THR A 73 -7.29 -15.03 -3.57
CA THR A 73 -8.28 -16.05 -3.96
C THR A 73 -7.61 -17.37 -4.32
N SER A 74 -6.49 -17.31 -5.06
CA SER A 74 -5.69 -18.48 -5.43
C SER A 74 -5.10 -19.16 -4.20
N GLU A 75 -4.53 -18.37 -3.28
CA GLU A 75 -4.00 -18.87 -2.00
C GLU A 75 -5.09 -19.48 -1.13
N GLY A 76 -6.27 -18.84 -1.07
CA GLY A 76 -7.44 -19.37 -0.36
C GLY A 76 -7.91 -20.71 -0.91
N THR A 77 -7.99 -20.84 -2.25
CA THR A 77 -8.37 -22.09 -2.93
C THR A 77 -7.37 -23.19 -2.64
N ARG A 78 -6.07 -22.89 -2.78
CA ARG A 78 -4.99 -23.84 -2.49
C ARG A 78 -5.07 -24.33 -1.04
N GLN A 79 -5.30 -23.42 -0.08
CA GLN A 79 -5.38 -23.80 1.33
C GLN A 79 -6.63 -24.65 1.61
N ALA A 80 -7.76 -24.34 0.97
CA ALA A 80 -8.98 -25.14 1.08
C ALA A 80 -8.76 -26.57 0.57
N ASP A 81 -8.13 -26.74 -0.60
CA ASP A 81 -7.85 -28.06 -1.18
C ASP A 81 -6.93 -28.90 -0.29
N ILE A 82 -5.89 -28.28 0.29
CA ILE A 82 -5.00 -28.94 1.25
C ILE A 82 -5.80 -29.42 2.47
N ASN A 83 -6.62 -28.55 3.05
CA ASN A 83 -7.42 -28.89 4.22
C ASN A 83 -8.38 -30.06 3.95
N ILE A 84 -9.01 -30.09 2.77
CA ILE A 84 -9.90 -31.19 2.36
C ILE A 84 -9.12 -32.50 2.19
N ALA A 85 -7.94 -32.45 1.54
CA ALA A 85 -7.10 -33.61 1.34
C ALA A 85 -6.59 -34.20 2.67
N GLU A 86 -6.16 -33.34 3.60
CA GLU A 86 -5.75 -33.75 4.94
C GLU A 86 -6.90 -34.35 5.74
N ALA A 87 -8.08 -33.71 5.72
CA ALA A 87 -9.27 -34.23 6.37
C ALA A 87 -9.67 -35.62 5.83
N SER A 88 -9.65 -35.80 4.51
CA SER A 88 -9.94 -37.09 3.86
C SER A 88 -8.92 -38.17 4.25
N ARG A 89 -7.64 -37.83 4.29
CA ARG A 89 -6.58 -38.75 4.75
C ARG A 89 -6.82 -39.17 6.20
N GLN A 90 -7.10 -38.22 7.08
CA GLN A 90 -7.33 -38.49 8.50
C GLN A 90 -8.58 -39.35 8.71
N ALA A 91 -9.66 -39.07 7.98
CA ALA A 91 -10.89 -39.85 8.04
C ALA A 91 -10.66 -41.33 7.67
N LYS A 92 -9.92 -41.58 6.58
CA LYS A 92 -9.59 -42.96 6.14
C LYS A 92 -8.73 -43.71 7.16
N ILE A 93 -7.79 -43.03 7.82
CA ILE A 93 -6.97 -43.64 8.87
C ILE A 93 -7.85 -44.06 10.05
N LEU A 94 -8.70 -43.16 10.53
CA LEU A 94 -9.60 -43.42 11.65
C LEU A 94 -10.60 -44.56 11.35
N GLU A 95 -11.10 -44.62 10.12
CA GLU A 95 -11.97 -45.71 9.67
C GLU A 95 -11.24 -47.06 9.70
N ALA A 96 -10.02 -47.12 9.17
CA ALA A 96 -9.20 -48.34 9.17
C ALA A 96 -8.87 -48.82 10.60
N GLU A 97 -8.52 -47.91 11.50
CA GLU A 97 -8.28 -48.22 12.93
C GLU A 97 -9.56 -48.73 13.62
N GLY A 98 -10.70 -48.09 13.34
CA GLY A 98 -12.00 -48.50 13.89
C GLY A 98 -12.46 -49.88 13.42
N HIS A 99 -12.08 -50.30 12.21
CA HIS A 99 -12.33 -51.65 11.72
C HIS A 99 -11.42 -52.70 12.36
N GLN A 100 -10.15 -52.37 12.62
CA GLN A 100 -9.21 -53.29 13.28
C GLN A 100 -9.57 -53.57 14.75
N GLN A 101 -10.13 -52.60 15.47
CA GLN A 101 -10.55 -52.79 16.88
C GLN A 101 -11.83 -53.62 17.06
N LYS A 102 -12.63 -53.83 16.00
CA LYS A 102 -13.90 -54.57 16.06
C LYS A 102 -13.76 -56.07 15.72
N GLN A 103 -12.58 -56.52 15.27
CA GLN A 103 -12.26 -57.93 15.03
C GLN A 103 -11.56 -58.54 16.24
#